data_AF-A0A5C5W463-F1
#
_entry.id   AF-A0A5C5W463-F1
#
_cell.length_a   1.000
_cell.length_b   1.000
_cell.length_c   1.000
_cell.angle_alpha   90.00
_cell.angle_beta   90.00
_cell.angle_gamma   90.00
#
_symmetry.space_group_name_H-M   'P 1'
#
loop_
_entity.id
_entity.type
_entity.pdbx_description
1 polymer ?
#
loop_
_entity_poly.entity_id
_entity_poly.type
_entity_poly.pdbx_seq_one_letter_code
_entity_poly.pdbx_strand_id
1 'polypeptide(L)'
;MNDLPTMLTPDEIAAWLKLDVSDVLTELNSGRLRGLKMGTQWRVPKHELDAMVSPNVGVGDSHTDAIAGNWAACADFAYIWPNGNREKCTSAAQIDVKLASGTRRFSIGYALRKCFGQPRRRIVVFMGRAPKIVPAVEFVGTNDFADTKHVASVIKGPDNKHIRTASDLPPEYRGFRTCVFGDEIVGPNAFQCIAILAREDERDAMLRHAIIRARYKGWIA
;
A
#
# COMPACT_ATOMS: atom_id res chain seq x y z
N MET A 1 -2.83 -5.14 36.19
CA MET A 1 -2.92 -6.55 35.76
C MET A 1 -2.85 -6.52 34.25
N ASN A 2 -1.90 -7.22 33.64
CA ASN A 2 -1.82 -7.30 32.18
C ASN A 2 -2.84 -8.33 31.72
N ASP A 3 -3.89 -7.89 31.03
CA ASP A 3 -4.81 -8.81 30.35
C ASP A 3 -4.04 -9.50 29.22
N LEU A 4 -3.96 -10.82 29.29
CA LEU A 4 -3.39 -11.62 28.21
C LEU A 4 -4.36 -11.59 27.02
N PRO A 5 -3.86 -11.45 25.79
CA PRO A 5 -4.71 -11.43 24.60
C PRO A 5 -5.48 -12.75 24.50
N THR A 6 -6.80 -12.65 24.30
CA THR A 6 -7.64 -13.83 24.04
C THR A 6 -7.28 -14.42 22.67
N MET A 7 -6.84 -15.68 22.67
CA MET A 7 -6.42 -16.40 21.47
C MET A 7 -7.49 -17.43 21.10
N LEU A 8 -7.99 -17.35 19.87
CA LEU A 8 -9.03 -18.22 19.32
C LEU A 8 -8.43 -19.28 18.40
N THR A 9 -9.03 -20.45 18.37
CA THR A 9 -8.74 -21.55 17.44
C THR A 9 -9.51 -21.38 16.13
N PRO A 10 -9.09 -22.05 15.03
CA PRO A 10 -9.86 -22.08 13.79
C PRO A 10 -11.32 -22.52 14.00
N ASP A 11 -11.55 -23.51 14.85
CA ASP A 11 -12.90 -24.00 15.18
C ASP A 11 -13.76 -22.93 15.88
N GLU A 12 -13.19 -22.19 16.83
CA GLU A 12 -13.90 -21.09 17.51
C GLU A 12 -14.23 -19.93 16.56
N ILE A 13 -13.32 -19.62 15.63
CA ILE A 13 -13.54 -18.60 14.60
C ILE A 13 -14.62 -19.05 13.62
N ALA A 14 -14.56 -20.31 13.16
CA ALA A 14 -15.53 -20.90 12.26
C ALA A 14 -16.93 -20.88 12.86
N ALA A 15 -17.06 -21.30 14.13
CA ALA A 15 -18.32 -21.24 14.87
C ALA A 15 -18.84 -19.80 15.02
N TRP A 16 -17.96 -18.84 15.28
CA TRP A 16 -18.33 -17.44 15.45
C TRP A 16 -18.76 -16.76 14.14
N LEU A 17 -18.03 -17.00 13.05
CA LEU A 17 -18.34 -16.46 11.71
C LEU A 17 -19.41 -17.25 10.95
N LYS A 18 -19.82 -18.42 11.47
CA LYS A 18 -20.70 -19.39 10.80
C LYS A 18 -20.13 -19.84 9.44
N LEU A 19 -18.83 -20.15 9.42
CA LEU A 19 -18.09 -20.66 8.26
C LEU A 19 -17.60 -22.09 8.51
N ASP A 20 -17.17 -22.78 7.45
CA ASP A 20 -16.46 -24.04 7.59
C ASP A 20 -15.02 -23.82 8.06
N VAL A 21 -14.52 -24.73 8.90
CA VAL A 21 -13.15 -24.67 9.44
C VAL A 21 -12.10 -24.69 8.31
N SER A 22 -12.40 -25.38 7.20
CA SER A 22 -11.53 -25.40 6.01
C SER A 22 -11.34 -24.02 5.38
N ASP A 23 -12.36 -23.17 5.42
CA ASP A 23 -12.28 -21.82 4.86
C ASP A 23 -11.40 -20.94 5.74
N VAL A 24 -11.58 -21.02 7.06
CA VAL A 24 -10.73 -20.33 8.04
C VAL A 24 -9.26 -20.75 7.88
N LEU A 25 -8.99 -22.04 7.69
CA LEU A 25 -7.64 -22.54 7.42
C LEU A 25 -7.09 -22.06 6.08
N THR A 26 -7.93 -21.94 5.05
CA THR A 26 -7.53 -21.39 3.74
C THR A 26 -7.13 -19.92 3.85
N GLU A 27 -7.88 -19.13 4.61
CA GLU A 27 -7.55 -17.73 4.88
C GLU A 27 -6.28 -17.58 5.72
N LEU A 28 -6.05 -18.46 6.69
CA LEU A 28 -4.79 -18.50 7.46
C LEU A 28 -3.59 -18.88 6.60
N ASN A 29 -3.72 -19.90 5.76
CA ASN A 29 -2.65 -20.38 4.89
C ASN A 29 -2.33 -19.41 3.76
N SER A 30 -3.32 -18.65 3.28
CA SER A 30 -3.13 -17.58 2.29
C SER A 30 -2.63 -16.27 2.91
N GLY A 31 -2.58 -16.18 4.25
CA GLY A 31 -2.16 -14.98 4.98
C GLY A 31 -3.19 -13.85 5.02
N ARG A 32 -4.43 -14.11 4.56
CA ARG A 32 -5.55 -13.16 4.62
C ARG A 32 -6.12 -13.03 6.03
N LEU A 33 -6.14 -14.13 6.79
CA LEU A 33 -6.41 -14.13 8.23
C LEU A 33 -5.09 -14.31 8.98
N ARG A 34 -4.82 -13.46 9.97
CA ARG A 34 -3.58 -13.53 10.75
C ARG A 34 -3.70 -14.46 11.93
N GLY A 35 -2.77 -15.40 12.05
CA GLY A 35 -2.68 -16.29 13.19
C GLY A 35 -1.23 -16.59 13.55
N LEU A 36 -1.03 -17.09 14.76
CA LEU A 36 0.20 -17.70 15.24
C LEU A 36 0.05 -19.21 15.14
N LYS A 37 0.99 -19.87 14.47
CA LYS A 37 1.05 -21.32 14.42
C LYS A 37 1.90 -21.82 15.59
N MET A 38 1.27 -22.44 16.57
CA MET A 38 1.92 -23.03 17.74
C MET A 38 1.89 -24.56 17.61
N GLY A 39 2.99 -25.13 17.13
CA GLY A 39 3.04 -26.55 16.78
C GLY A 39 2.14 -26.87 15.58
N THR A 40 1.17 -27.77 15.79
CA THR A 40 0.20 -28.15 14.74
C THR A 40 -1.05 -27.28 14.73
N GLN A 41 -1.20 -26.36 15.69
CA GLN A 41 -2.44 -25.62 15.88
C GLN A 41 -2.26 -24.13 15.59
N TRP A 42 -3.24 -23.56 14.88
CA TRP A 42 -3.34 -22.12 14.72
C TRP A 42 -4.00 -21.48 15.95
N ARG A 43 -3.58 -20.25 16.24
CA ARG A 43 -4.18 -19.37 17.24
C ARG A 43 -4.28 -17.96 16.68
N VAL A 44 -5.49 -17.41 16.65
CA VAL A 44 -5.78 -16.08 16.12
C VAL A 44 -6.13 -15.17 17.29
N PRO A 45 -5.42 -14.05 17.49
CA PRO A 45 -5.82 -13.07 18.48
C PRO A 45 -7.23 -12.54 18.17
N LYS A 46 -8.12 -12.47 19.16
CA LYS A 46 -9.51 -12.03 18.96
C LYS A 46 -9.62 -10.66 18.27
N HIS A 47 -8.71 -9.74 18.55
CA HIS A 47 -8.71 -8.41 17.91
C HIS A 47 -8.45 -8.44 16.39
N GLU A 48 -7.74 -9.46 15.86
CA GLU A 48 -7.57 -9.63 14.41
C GLU A 48 -8.89 -10.05 13.76
N LEU A 49 -9.70 -10.83 14.46
CA LEU A 49 -11.04 -11.20 14.02
C LEU A 49 -12.02 -10.02 14.11
N ASP A 50 -11.96 -9.25 15.19
CA ASP A 50 -12.76 -8.03 15.37
C ASP A 50 -12.46 -6.99 14.27
N ALA A 51 -11.20 -6.91 13.82
CA ALA A 51 -10.77 -6.05 12.71
C ALA A 51 -11.32 -6.47 11.35
N MET A 52 -11.59 -7.77 11.15
CA MET A 52 -12.20 -8.27 9.91
C MET A 52 -13.71 -8.04 9.84
N VAL A 53 -14.40 -8.10 10.98
CA VAL A 53 -15.87 -8.00 11.04
C VAL A 53 -16.37 -6.59 11.31
N SER A 54 -15.51 -5.71 11.82
CA SER A 54 -15.86 -4.30 11.98
C SER A 54 -15.76 -3.55 10.65
N PRO A 55 -16.87 -2.98 10.13
CA PRO A 55 -16.77 -2.00 9.07
C PRO A 55 -16.18 -0.71 9.68
N ASN A 56 -14.90 -0.43 9.40
CA ASN A 56 -14.21 0.81 9.77
C ASN A 56 -13.99 1.07 11.27
N VAL A 57 -13.16 0.27 11.96
CA VAL A 57 -12.49 0.75 13.19
C VAL A 57 -11.00 0.46 13.10
N GLY A 58 -10.23 1.52 12.88
CA GLY A 58 -8.78 1.49 12.89
C GLY A 58 -8.27 1.06 14.26
N VAL A 59 -7.63 -0.11 14.31
CA VAL A 59 -6.82 -0.49 15.46
C VAL A 59 -5.49 0.22 15.31
N GLY A 60 -5.25 1.16 16.22
CA GLY A 60 -4.01 1.90 16.34
C GLY A 60 -2.85 0.96 16.61
N ASP A 61 -1.85 1.05 15.74
CA ASP A 61 -0.47 0.81 16.10
C ASP A 61 0.34 2.01 15.62
N SER A 62 1.24 2.45 16.49
CA SER A 62 1.80 3.78 16.61
C SER A 62 2.78 4.19 15.50
N HIS A 63 2.31 4.30 14.26
CA HIS A 63 2.98 5.01 13.15
C HIS A 63 2.04 5.53 12.05
N THR A 64 0.72 5.44 12.23
CA THR A 64 -0.24 6.02 11.28
C THR A 64 -0.40 7.50 11.58
N ASP A 65 0.28 8.36 10.81
CA ASP A 65 -0.10 9.77 10.77
C ASP A 65 -1.57 9.81 10.35
N ALA A 66 -2.41 10.45 11.17
CA ALA A 66 -3.74 10.80 10.73
C ALA A 66 -3.58 11.70 9.50
N ILE A 67 -3.92 11.19 8.31
CA ILE A 67 -3.97 11.99 7.10
C ILE A 67 -5.17 12.93 7.26
N ALA A 68 -4.91 14.08 7.86
CA ALA A 68 -5.87 15.16 7.96
C ALA A 68 -5.66 16.07 6.74
N GLY A 69 -6.62 16.05 5.82
CA GLY A 69 -6.63 16.90 4.64
C GLY A 69 -7.57 16.36 3.57
N ASN A 70 -7.99 17.24 2.67
CA ASN A 70 -8.79 16.87 1.50
C ASN A 70 -7.95 17.05 0.24
N TRP A 71 -8.02 16.08 -0.66
CA TRP A 71 -7.47 16.23 -2.00
C TRP A 71 -8.23 17.33 -2.74
N ALA A 72 -7.49 18.36 -3.15
CA ALA A 72 -7.99 19.41 -4.02
C ALA A 72 -7.46 19.19 -5.44
N ALA A 73 -8.34 19.26 -6.44
CA ALA A 73 -7.89 19.31 -7.83
C ALA A 73 -6.91 20.47 -8.03
N CYS A 74 -5.91 20.28 -8.89
CA CYS A 74 -4.98 21.32 -9.27
C CYS A 74 -4.72 21.30 -10.78
N ALA A 75 -4.06 22.33 -11.29
CA ALA A 75 -3.68 22.39 -12.69
C ALA A 75 -2.76 21.21 -13.04
N ASP A 76 -2.94 20.69 -14.25
CA ASP A 76 -2.00 19.76 -14.87
C ASP A 76 -0.59 20.34 -14.84
N PHE A 77 0.39 19.48 -14.58
CA PHE A 77 1.79 19.88 -14.49
C PHE A 77 2.69 18.90 -15.24
N ALA A 78 3.92 19.34 -15.51
CA ALA A 78 4.94 18.47 -16.08
C ALA A 78 6.06 18.24 -15.08
N TYR A 79 6.59 17.03 -15.06
CA TYR A 79 7.78 16.67 -14.30
C TYR A 79 8.90 16.26 -15.27
N ILE A 80 10.11 16.78 -15.06
CA ILE A 80 11.29 16.37 -15.81
C ILE A 80 12.04 15.34 -14.98
N TRP A 81 12.09 14.11 -15.49
CA TRP A 81 12.84 13.02 -14.86
C TRP A 81 14.35 13.28 -14.94
N PRO A 82 15.17 12.64 -14.08
CA PRO A 82 16.63 12.80 -14.12
C PRO A 82 17.28 12.46 -15.48
N ASN A 83 16.63 11.63 -16.28
CA ASN A 83 17.08 11.30 -17.63
C ASN A 83 16.61 12.30 -18.71
N GLY A 84 16.04 13.44 -18.32
CA GLY A 84 15.53 14.49 -19.21
C GLY A 84 14.12 14.24 -19.75
N ASN A 85 13.53 13.06 -19.54
CA ASN A 85 12.20 12.77 -20.04
C ASN A 85 11.17 13.67 -19.36
N ARG A 86 10.30 14.29 -20.16
CA ARG A 86 9.17 15.07 -19.68
C ARG A 86 7.93 14.19 -19.54
N GLU A 87 7.37 14.15 -18.35
CA GLU A 87 6.11 13.47 -18.05
C GLU A 87 5.01 14.51 -17.86
N LYS A 88 3.90 14.38 -18.59
CA LYS A 88 2.72 15.21 -18.40
C LYS A 88 1.80 14.53 -17.39
N CYS A 89 1.61 15.16 -16.25
CA CYS A 89 0.68 14.74 -15.22
C CYS A 89 -0.66 15.44 -15.44
N THR A 90 -1.68 14.64 -15.74
CA THR A 90 -3.06 15.09 -15.97
C THR A 90 -3.97 14.75 -14.81
N SER A 91 -5.12 15.41 -14.71
CA SER A 91 -6.12 15.16 -13.64
C SER A 91 -5.50 15.26 -12.24
N ALA A 92 -4.58 16.20 -12.08
CA ALA A 92 -3.76 16.31 -10.89
C ALA A 92 -4.58 16.71 -9.67
N ALA A 93 -4.16 16.24 -8.51
CA ALA A 93 -4.67 16.70 -7.23
C ALA A 93 -3.53 16.92 -6.23
N GLN A 94 -3.78 17.76 -5.24
CA GLN A 94 -2.82 18.08 -4.18
C GLN A 94 -3.49 18.02 -2.81
N ILE A 95 -2.68 17.77 -1.79
CA ILE A 95 -3.09 17.73 -0.39
C ILE A 95 -1.95 18.27 0.48
N ASP A 96 -2.30 19.06 1.49
CA ASP A 96 -1.38 19.42 2.56
C ASP A 96 -1.65 18.49 3.74
N VAL A 97 -0.62 17.76 4.17
CA VAL A 97 -0.69 16.76 5.26
C VAL A 97 0.07 17.31 6.45
N LYS A 98 -0.56 17.31 7.63
CA LYS A 98 0.09 17.67 8.89
C LYS A 98 0.82 16.44 9.45
N LEU A 99 2.15 16.49 9.44
CA LEU A 99 3.02 15.46 10.02
C LEU A 99 3.67 15.97 11.31
N ALA A 100 4.28 15.08 12.08
CA ALA A 100 5.07 15.47 13.26
C ALA A 100 6.19 16.47 12.91
N SER A 101 6.81 16.32 11.73
CA SER A 101 7.83 17.21 11.18
C SER A 101 7.28 18.49 10.52
N GLY A 102 5.99 18.78 10.70
CA GLY A 102 5.28 19.93 10.15
C GLY A 102 4.44 19.59 8.93
N THR A 103 3.80 20.61 8.36
CA THR A 103 2.96 20.44 7.16
C THR A 103 3.81 20.14 5.93
N ARG A 104 3.40 19.15 5.14
CA ARG A 104 4.03 18.79 3.87
C ARG A 104 2.98 18.72 2.77
N ARG A 105 3.32 19.24 1.59
CA ARG A 105 2.46 19.13 0.41
C ARG A 105 2.79 17.87 -0.35
N PHE A 106 1.76 17.14 -0.74
CA PHE A 106 1.83 16.06 -1.71
C PHE A 106 0.97 16.41 -2.92
N SER A 107 1.35 15.88 -4.07
CA SER A 107 0.56 15.97 -5.30
C SER A 107 0.54 14.61 -5.97
N ILE A 108 -0.59 14.27 -6.58
CA ILE A 108 -0.76 13.05 -7.37
C ILE A 108 -0.95 13.44 -8.83
N GLY A 109 -0.18 12.81 -9.70
CA GLY A 109 -0.21 13.04 -11.14
C GLY A 109 -0.48 11.75 -11.88
N TYR A 110 -1.33 11.81 -12.90
CA TYR A 110 -1.71 10.66 -13.70
C TYR A 110 -1.19 10.80 -15.13
N ALA A 111 -0.58 9.73 -15.64
CA ALA A 111 0.04 9.67 -16.95
C ALA A 111 -0.16 8.29 -17.60
N LEU A 112 0.34 8.16 -18.83
CA LEU A 112 0.44 6.90 -19.57
C LEU A 112 1.89 6.72 -20.00
N ARG A 113 2.45 5.53 -19.79
CA ARG A 113 3.83 5.22 -20.17
C ARG A 113 3.94 3.81 -20.73
N LYS A 114 4.76 3.63 -21.76
CA LYS A 114 5.18 2.29 -22.20
C LYS A 114 6.16 1.72 -21.18
N CYS A 115 5.76 0.67 -20.48
CA CYS A 115 6.61 -0.09 -19.55
C CYS A 115 6.22 -1.57 -19.57
N PHE A 116 7.20 -2.45 -19.31
CA PHE A 116 7.01 -3.91 -19.38
C PHE A 116 6.35 -4.37 -20.69
N GLY A 117 6.79 -3.80 -21.81
CA GLY A 117 6.32 -4.15 -23.16
C GLY A 117 5.08 -3.41 -23.66
N GLN A 118 4.28 -2.77 -22.80
CA GLN A 118 2.99 -2.19 -23.21
C GLN A 118 2.69 -0.80 -22.59
N PRO A 119 1.79 0.00 -23.17
CA PRO A 119 1.28 1.21 -22.54
C PRO A 119 0.51 0.86 -21.27
N ARG A 120 0.86 1.50 -20.15
CA ARG A 120 0.18 1.30 -18.86
C ARG A 120 -0.15 2.64 -18.22
N ARG A 121 -1.21 2.64 -17.40
CA ARG A 121 -1.49 3.71 -16.45
C ARG A 121 -0.27 3.91 -15.56
N ARG A 122 0.13 5.16 -15.37
CA ARG A 122 1.17 5.55 -14.42
C ARG A 122 0.60 6.58 -13.48
N ILE A 123 0.76 6.36 -12.18
CA ILE A 123 0.33 7.31 -11.16
C ILE A 123 1.53 7.60 -10.27
N VAL A 124 1.88 8.87 -10.13
CA VAL A 124 3.04 9.28 -9.35
C VAL A 124 2.59 10.19 -8.23
N VAL A 125 2.98 9.85 -7.01
CA VAL A 125 2.81 10.74 -5.87
C VAL A 125 4.12 11.48 -5.65
N PHE A 126 4.04 12.80 -5.73
CA PHE A 126 5.11 13.74 -5.53
C PHE A 126 5.01 14.38 -4.15
N MET A 127 6.17 14.69 -3.56
CA MET A 127 6.27 15.51 -2.36
C MET A 127 6.89 16.86 -2.73
N GLY A 128 6.40 17.94 -2.12
CA GLY A 128 6.90 19.30 -2.32
C GLY A 128 5.90 20.21 -2.99
N ARG A 129 6.38 21.37 -3.47
CA ARG A 129 5.56 22.39 -4.14
C ARG A 129 6.24 22.77 -5.44
N ALA A 130 5.45 22.93 -6.51
CA ALA A 130 5.99 23.40 -7.78
C ALA A 130 6.79 24.71 -7.59
N PRO A 131 7.94 24.88 -8.26
CA PRO A 131 8.54 23.96 -9.23
C PRO A 131 9.39 22.83 -8.60
N LYS A 132 9.58 22.82 -7.28
CA LYS A 132 10.43 21.86 -6.56
C LYS A 132 9.60 20.70 -5.99
N ILE A 133 9.32 19.72 -6.84
CA ILE A 133 8.66 18.47 -6.46
C ILE A 133 9.61 17.28 -6.65
N VAL A 134 9.45 16.25 -5.82
CA VAL A 134 10.22 15.00 -5.92
C VAL A 134 9.28 13.80 -5.93
N PRO A 135 9.50 12.78 -6.79
CA PRO A 135 8.65 11.59 -6.84
C PRO A 135 8.93 10.71 -5.60
N ALA A 136 7.93 10.55 -4.75
CA ALA A 136 8.00 9.68 -3.59
C ALA A 136 7.82 8.23 -4.02
N VAL A 137 6.74 7.95 -4.75
CA VAL A 137 6.32 6.61 -5.20
C VAL A 137 5.69 6.67 -6.59
N GLU A 138 5.74 5.54 -7.28
CA GLU A 138 5.17 5.32 -8.60
C GLU A 138 4.34 4.05 -8.61
N PHE A 139 3.11 4.17 -9.10
CA PHE A 139 2.19 3.07 -9.33
C PHE A 139 2.03 2.84 -10.83
N VAL A 140 1.90 1.56 -11.20
CA VAL A 140 1.77 1.11 -12.58
C VAL A 140 0.49 0.29 -12.70
N GLY A 141 -0.30 0.52 -13.76
CA GLY A 141 -1.50 -0.24 -14.04
C GLY A 141 -1.22 -1.74 -14.24
N THR A 142 -2.02 -2.57 -13.56
CA THR A 142 -2.02 -4.02 -13.72
C THR A 142 -2.42 -4.43 -15.14
N ASN A 143 -2.26 -5.72 -15.46
CA ASN A 143 -2.63 -6.25 -16.77
C ASN A 143 -4.13 -6.05 -17.09
N ASP A 144 -4.98 -6.14 -16.07
CA ASP A 144 -6.44 -6.02 -16.15
C ASP A 144 -6.95 -4.61 -15.76
N PHE A 145 -6.08 -3.59 -15.80
CA PHE A 145 -6.39 -2.23 -15.37
C PHE A 145 -7.67 -1.66 -16.02
N ALA A 146 -7.98 -2.04 -17.27
CA ALA A 146 -9.17 -1.56 -17.96
C ALA A 146 -10.45 -1.87 -17.15
N ASP A 147 -10.50 -3.04 -16.52
CA ASP A 147 -11.65 -3.56 -15.78
C ASP A 147 -11.55 -3.23 -14.29
N THR A 148 -10.39 -3.44 -13.69
CA THR A 148 -10.23 -3.36 -12.23
C THR A 148 -9.84 -1.97 -11.72
N LYS A 149 -9.24 -1.15 -12.59
CA LYS A 149 -8.54 0.10 -12.23
C LYS A 149 -7.43 -0.12 -11.19
N HIS A 150 -6.91 -1.34 -11.05
CA HIS A 150 -5.83 -1.62 -10.10
C HIS A 150 -4.48 -1.13 -10.61
N VAL A 151 -3.68 -0.64 -9.68
CA VAL A 151 -2.31 -0.21 -9.88
C VAL A 151 -1.42 -0.80 -8.80
N ALA A 152 -0.19 -1.15 -9.15
CA ALA A 152 0.79 -1.73 -8.24
C ALA A 152 2.02 -0.82 -8.09
N SER A 153 2.54 -0.71 -6.86
CA SER A 153 3.80 -0.02 -6.56
C SER A 153 4.72 -0.92 -5.74
N VAL A 154 5.93 -1.15 -6.24
CA VAL A 154 6.93 -1.99 -5.57
C VAL A 154 7.29 -1.41 -4.21
N ILE A 155 7.26 -2.26 -3.18
CA ILE A 155 7.69 -1.91 -1.84
C ILE A 155 9.21 -1.95 -1.78
N LYS A 156 9.79 -0.85 -1.29
CA LYS A 156 11.23 -0.71 -1.07
C LYS A 156 11.51 -0.49 0.41
N GLY A 157 12.46 -1.25 0.95
CA GLY A 157 12.92 -1.12 2.32
C GLY A 157 13.65 0.20 2.60
N PRO A 158 14.04 0.43 3.87
CA PRO A 158 14.85 1.58 4.27
C PRO A 158 16.18 1.67 3.50
N ASP A 159 16.76 0.53 3.13
CA ASP A 159 17.98 0.42 2.32
C ASP A 159 17.75 0.70 0.82
N ASN A 160 16.54 1.12 0.45
CA ASN A 160 16.11 1.41 -0.92
C ASN A 160 16.10 0.19 -1.87
N LYS A 161 16.22 -1.03 -1.35
CA LYS A 161 16.10 -2.27 -2.13
C LYS A 161 14.66 -2.77 -2.15
N HIS A 162 14.33 -3.55 -3.19
CA HIS A 162 13.00 -4.17 -3.31
C HIS A 162 12.85 -5.26 -2.25
N ILE A 163 11.68 -5.32 -1.60
CA ILE A 163 11.36 -6.39 -0.65
C ILE A 163 10.98 -7.66 -1.43
N ARG A 164 11.72 -8.75 -1.23
CA ARG A 164 11.48 -10.02 -1.93
C ARG A 164 10.23 -10.73 -1.39
N THR A 165 9.65 -11.61 -2.19
CA THR A 165 8.40 -12.33 -1.86
C THR A 165 8.47 -13.20 -0.61
N ALA A 166 9.65 -13.72 -0.26
CA ALA A 166 9.88 -14.53 0.94
C ALA A 166 10.30 -13.71 2.17
N SER A 167 10.37 -12.37 2.06
CA SER A 167 10.80 -11.50 3.16
C SER A 167 9.62 -10.99 3.96
N ASP A 168 9.85 -10.77 5.26
CA ASP A 168 8.88 -10.10 6.11
C ASP A 168 8.62 -8.68 5.61
N LEU A 169 7.35 -8.29 5.67
CA LEU A 169 6.94 -6.96 5.30
C LEU A 169 7.24 -5.97 6.44
N PRO A 170 7.88 -4.83 6.16
CA PRO A 170 8.12 -3.81 7.19
C PRO A 170 6.79 -3.36 7.86
N PRO A 171 6.77 -3.17 9.21
CA PRO A 171 5.52 -2.98 9.96
C PRO A 171 4.66 -1.79 9.53
N GLU A 172 5.25 -0.73 8.96
CA GLU A 172 4.48 0.44 8.52
C GLU A 172 3.66 0.18 7.25
N TYR A 173 3.90 -0.93 6.56
CA TYR A 173 3.03 -1.43 5.49
C TYR A 173 1.89 -2.32 5.98
N ARG A 174 1.70 -2.44 7.29
CA ARG A 174 0.54 -3.14 7.86
C ARG A 174 -0.76 -2.46 7.40
N GLY A 175 -1.73 -3.27 6.97
CA GLY A 175 -3.04 -2.80 6.53
C GLY A 175 -3.10 -2.34 5.06
N PHE A 176 -1.98 -2.39 4.33
CA PHE A 176 -2.02 -2.31 2.88
C PHE A 176 -2.44 -3.64 2.27
N ARG A 177 -3.21 -3.57 1.18
CA ARG A 177 -3.35 -4.71 0.27
C ARG A 177 -2.04 -4.88 -0.49
N THR A 178 -1.47 -6.08 -0.44
CA THR A 178 -0.21 -6.42 -1.10
C THR A 178 -0.38 -7.53 -2.12
N CYS A 179 0.56 -7.62 -3.06
CA CYS A 179 0.64 -8.64 -4.10
C CYS A 179 2.10 -8.94 -4.47
N VAL A 180 2.31 -9.95 -5.31
CA VAL A 180 3.58 -10.12 -6.05
C VAL A 180 3.49 -9.29 -7.32
N PHE A 181 4.42 -8.35 -7.51
CA PHE A 181 4.37 -7.39 -8.63
C PHE A 181 4.31 -8.07 -10.00
N GLY A 182 5.11 -9.14 -10.20
CA GLY A 182 5.20 -9.85 -11.46
C GLY A 182 3.95 -10.65 -11.83
N ASP A 183 3.10 -10.98 -10.85
CA ASP A 183 1.83 -11.68 -11.10
C ASP A 183 0.78 -10.68 -11.64
N GLU A 184 0.80 -9.44 -11.16
CA GLU A 184 -0.12 -8.38 -11.57
C GLU A 184 0.32 -7.63 -12.84
N ILE A 185 1.62 -7.58 -13.10
CA ILE A 185 2.24 -6.84 -14.20
C ILE A 185 3.17 -7.77 -14.96
N VAL A 186 2.64 -8.33 -16.05
CA VAL A 186 3.37 -9.29 -16.89
C VAL A 186 4.06 -8.53 -18.02
N GLY A 187 5.34 -8.83 -18.22
CA GLY A 187 6.14 -8.29 -19.31
C GLY A 187 7.64 -8.43 -19.07
N PRO A 188 8.47 -8.04 -20.05
CA PRO A 188 9.92 -8.15 -19.94
C PRO A 188 10.45 -7.45 -18.68
N ASN A 189 11.25 -8.17 -17.89
CA ASN A 189 11.87 -7.68 -16.65
C ASN A 189 10.89 -7.29 -15.52
N ALA A 190 9.68 -7.83 -15.53
CA ALA A 190 8.75 -7.70 -14.40
C ALA A 190 9.41 -8.22 -13.11
N PHE A 191 9.29 -7.45 -12.03
CA PHE A 191 9.96 -7.75 -10.77
C PHE A 191 9.25 -8.85 -9.99
N GLN A 192 10.02 -9.76 -9.39
CA GLN A 192 9.53 -10.78 -8.46
C GLN A 192 9.71 -10.29 -7.01
N CYS A 193 8.93 -9.26 -6.65
CA CYS A 193 9.00 -8.61 -5.35
C CYS A 193 7.60 -8.19 -4.87
N ILE A 194 7.48 -7.87 -3.58
CA ILE A 194 6.22 -7.45 -2.98
C ILE A 194 5.89 -6.03 -3.46
N ALA A 195 4.62 -5.80 -3.76
CA ALA A 195 4.06 -4.50 -4.11
C ALA A 195 2.80 -4.20 -3.28
N ILE A 196 2.49 -2.91 -3.13
CA ILE A 196 1.15 -2.47 -2.76
C ILE A 196 0.27 -2.57 -4.00
N LEU A 197 -0.93 -3.11 -3.81
CA LEU A 197 -2.01 -3.10 -4.80
C LEU A 197 -3.09 -2.13 -4.32
N ALA A 198 -3.43 -1.15 -5.15
CA ALA A 198 -4.46 -0.16 -4.87
C ALA A 198 -5.32 0.07 -6.12
N ARG A 199 -6.54 0.56 -5.96
CA ARG A 199 -7.31 1.11 -7.09
C ARG A 199 -6.89 2.54 -7.40
N GLU A 200 -7.12 3.00 -8.62
CA GLU A 200 -6.71 4.35 -9.03
C GLU A 200 -7.36 5.49 -8.22
N ASP A 201 -8.52 5.23 -7.62
CA ASP A 201 -9.29 6.15 -6.79
C ASP A 201 -8.88 6.10 -5.30
N GLU A 202 -8.09 5.11 -4.87
CA GLU A 202 -7.60 4.95 -3.48
C GLU A 202 -6.39 5.84 -3.18
N ARG A 203 -6.55 7.15 -3.38
CA ARG A 203 -5.47 8.15 -3.22
C ARG A 203 -4.82 8.13 -1.84
N ASP A 204 -5.58 7.79 -0.80
CA ASP A 204 -5.07 7.74 0.57
C ASP A 204 -4.14 6.54 0.81
N ALA A 205 -4.36 5.42 0.13
CA ALA A 205 -3.39 4.31 0.15
C ALA A 205 -2.08 4.76 -0.54
N MET A 206 -2.19 5.40 -1.71
CA MET A 206 -1.02 5.90 -2.43
C MET A 206 -0.25 6.96 -1.62
N LEU A 207 -0.95 7.83 -0.91
CA LEU A 207 -0.35 8.83 -0.02
C LEU A 207 0.34 8.21 1.19
N ARG A 208 -0.29 7.24 1.86
CA ARG A 208 0.36 6.51 2.96
C ARG A 208 1.66 5.86 2.49
N HIS A 209 1.66 5.25 1.29
CA HIS A 209 2.87 4.69 0.71
C HIS A 209 3.94 5.76 0.46
N ALA A 210 3.54 6.91 -0.09
CA ALA A 210 4.42 8.04 -0.34
C ALA A 210 5.07 8.57 0.94
N ILE A 211 4.31 8.68 2.04
CA ILE A 211 4.80 9.13 3.36
C ILE A 211 5.85 8.14 3.90
N ILE A 212 5.55 6.84 3.88
CA ILE A 212 6.52 5.80 4.30
C ILE A 212 7.82 5.92 3.50
N ARG A 213 7.72 6.04 2.18
CA ARG A 213 8.89 6.17 1.30
C ARG A 213 9.63 7.49 1.49
N ALA A 214 8.94 8.57 1.81
CA ALA A 214 9.59 9.84 2.14
C ALA A 214 10.38 9.74 3.46
N ARG A 215 9.85 9.03 4.47
CA ARG A 215 10.59 8.73 5.72
C ARG A 215 11.85 7.91 5.46
N TYR A 216 11.75 6.82 4.70
CA TYR A 216 12.89 5.98 4.36
C TYR A 216 14.00 6.73 3.61
N LYS A 217 13.63 7.76 2.84
CA LYS A 217 14.60 8.64 2.16
C LYS A 217 15.12 9.79 3.03
N GLY A 218 14.68 9.88 4.29
CA GLY A 218 15.04 10.97 5.21
C GLY A 218 14.47 12.34 4.83
N TRP A 219 13.42 12.38 4.01
CA TRP A 219 12.81 13.64 3.54
C TRP A 219 11.88 14.26 4.59
N ILE A 220 11.34 13.41 5.46
CA ILE A 220 10.48 13.76 6.58
C ILE A 220 10.87 12.86 7.77
N ALA A 221 10.74 13.40 8.98
CA ALA A 221 10.86 12.62 10.22
C ALA A 221 9.53 11.93 10.52
#